data_AF-A0A382QNR2-F1
#
_entry.id   AF-A0A382QNR2-F1
#
_cell.length_a   1.000
_cell.length_b   1.000
_cell.length_c   1.000
_cell.angle_alpha   90.00
_cell.angle_beta   90.00
_cell.angle_gamma   90.00
#
_symmetry.space_group_name_H-M   'P 1'
#
loop_
_entity.id
_entity.type
_entity.pdbx_description
1 polymer ?
#
loop_
_entity_poly.entity_id
_entity_poly.type
_entity_poly.pdbx_seq_one_letter_code
_entity_poly.pdbx_strand_id
1 'polypeptide(L)'
;WLETYHLTLLTIPWTTLVITSAAQVRNTGEISWFWGVSLAIILQYLTDLFDGAVGRARNTGLVKWGFYMDHFLDYLFQCGLIVAYALIAQTEQNLYWWFFGILALTSGYMVNSFLRFAATNEFEIYFFGIGPTEIRIYFLALNAVIIILDPAREWFSIGVPTYACLLGFGLVVLTWKSHAKLWAIDMKAKHENNNDG
;
A
#
# COMPACT_ATOMS: atom_id res chain seq x y z
N TRP A 1 -10.00 -9.74 -26.45
CA TRP A 1 -8.57 -10.06 -26.23
C TRP A 1 -8.17 -9.42 -24.91
N LEU A 2 -7.57 -10.17 -23.98
CA LEU A 2 -7.11 -9.63 -22.69
C LEU A 2 -5.75 -8.96 -22.89
N GLU A 3 -5.61 -7.72 -22.46
CA GLU A 3 -4.38 -6.89 -22.58
C GLU A 3 -3.97 -6.36 -21.20
N THR A 4 -2.72 -5.90 -21.07
CA THR A 4 -2.13 -5.40 -19.81
C THR A 4 -3.01 -4.35 -19.13
N TYR A 5 -3.58 -3.40 -19.89
CA TYR A 5 -4.45 -2.37 -19.31
C TYR A 5 -5.76 -2.93 -18.69
N HIS A 6 -6.29 -4.02 -19.24
CA HIS A 6 -7.48 -4.67 -18.69
C HIS A 6 -7.17 -5.26 -17.32
N LEU A 7 -5.98 -5.85 -17.16
CA LEU A 7 -5.53 -6.45 -15.91
C LEU A 7 -5.29 -5.38 -14.85
N THR A 8 -4.59 -4.29 -15.18
CA THR A 8 -4.40 -3.14 -14.28
C THR A 8 -5.75 -2.58 -13.80
N LEU A 9 -6.74 -2.42 -14.69
CA LEU A 9 -8.07 -1.89 -14.34
C LEU A 9 -8.91 -2.84 -13.46
N LEU A 10 -8.54 -4.13 -13.33
CA LEU A 10 -9.23 -5.07 -12.42
C LEU A 10 -9.03 -4.67 -10.94
N THR A 11 -8.06 -3.83 -10.62
CA THR A 11 -7.92 -3.28 -9.27
C THR A 11 -9.16 -2.49 -8.83
N ILE A 12 -9.95 -1.93 -9.77
CA ILE A 12 -11.22 -1.23 -9.46
C ILE A 12 -12.28 -2.20 -8.90
N PRO A 13 -12.66 -3.31 -9.57
CA PRO A 13 -13.58 -4.28 -9.00
C PRO A 13 -13.02 -4.96 -7.74
N TRP A 14 -11.71 -5.17 -7.62
CA TRP A 14 -11.11 -5.69 -6.37
C TRP A 14 -11.26 -4.70 -5.20
N THR A 15 -11.03 -3.42 -5.43
CA THR A 15 -11.29 -2.37 -4.42
C THR A 15 -12.78 -2.33 -4.04
N THR A 16 -13.67 -2.53 -5.02
CA THR A 16 -15.12 -2.60 -4.77
C THR A 16 -15.48 -3.81 -3.91
N LEU A 17 -14.86 -4.97 -4.17
CA LEU A 17 -15.02 -6.17 -3.35
C LEU A 17 -14.56 -5.91 -1.91
N VAL A 18 -13.40 -5.26 -1.72
CA VAL A 18 -12.90 -4.88 -0.39
C VAL A 18 -13.94 -4.07 0.39
N ILE A 19 -14.45 -2.99 -0.21
CA ILE A 19 -15.41 -2.10 0.46
C ILE A 19 -16.74 -2.79 0.74
N THR A 20 -17.27 -3.54 -0.23
CA THR A 20 -18.56 -4.22 -0.08
C THR A 20 -18.49 -5.35 0.95
N SER A 21 -17.40 -6.12 0.99
CA SER A 21 -17.17 -7.12 2.03
C SER A 21 -17.12 -6.52 3.43
N ALA A 22 -16.39 -5.42 3.62
CA ALA A 22 -16.35 -4.73 4.91
C ALA A 22 -17.70 -4.11 5.30
N ALA A 23 -18.44 -3.56 4.33
CA ALA A 23 -19.78 -3.05 4.56
C ALA A 23 -20.75 -4.18 5.00
N GLN A 24 -20.63 -5.38 4.43
CA GLN A 24 -21.42 -6.54 4.87
C GLN A 24 -21.11 -6.94 6.31
N VAL A 25 -19.84 -6.95 6.71
CA VAL A 25 -19.47 -7.16 8.13
C VAL A 25 -20.15 -6.12 9.02
N ARG A 26 -20.09 -4.83 8.65
CA ARG A 26 -20.70 -3.75 9.44
C ARG A 26 -22.23 -3.87 9.53
N ASN A 27 -22.88 -4.29 8.45
CA ASN A 27 -24.34 -4.38 8.38
C ASN A 27 -24.91 -5.62 9.07
N THR A 28 -24.20 -6.75 9.00
CA THR A 28 -24.66 -8.06 9.51
C THR A 28 -24.06 -8.43 10.85
N GLY A 29 -22.92 -7.84 11.22
CA GLY A 29 -22.09 -8.25 12.36
C GLY A 29 -21.26 -9.52 12.10
N GLU A 30 -21.46 -10.19 10.97
CA GLU A 30 -20.77 -11.45 10.67
C GLU A 30 -19.37 -11.17 10.09
N ILE A 31 -18.33 -11.47 10.87
CA ILE A 31 -16.94 -11.20 10.48
C ILE A 31 -16.46 -12.06 9.30
N SER A 32 -17.12 -13.19 9.02
CA SER A 32 -16.79 -14.10 7.90
C SER A 32 -16.77 -13.39 6.54
N TRP A 33 -17.58 -12.34 6.35
CA TRP A 33 -17.58 -11.53 5.12
C TRP A 33 -16.22 -10.89 4.84
N PHE A 34 -15.39 -10.70 5.87
CA PHE A 34 -14.05 -10.13 5.73
C PHE A 34 -13.07 -11.06 4.98
N TRP A 35 -13.39 -12.36 4.81
CA TRP A 35 -12.66 -13.22 3.87
C TRP A 35 -12.71 -12.69 2.43
N GLY A 36 -13.75 -11.93 2.06
CA GLY A 36 -13.82 -11.28 0.76
C GLY A 36 -12.72 -10.23 0.55
N VAL A 37 -12.26 -9.58 1.63
CA VAL A 37 -11.07 -8.69 1.59
C VAL A 37 -9.81 -9.51 1.30
N SER A 38 -9.63 -10.67 1.95
CA SER A 38 -8.52 -11.57 1.65
C SER A 38 -8.54 -12.08 0.21
N LEU A 39 -9.72 -12.44 -0.29
CA LEU A 39 -9.90 -12.83 -1.68
C LEU A 39 -9.52 -11.69 -2.64
N ALA A 40 -9.95 -10.46 -2.36
CA ALA A 40 -9.59 -9.28 -3.17
C ALA A 40 -8.07 -9.03 -3.18
N ILE A 41 -7.38 -9.19 -2.05
CA ILE A 41 -5.90 -9.08 -1.98
C ILE A 41 -5.23 -10.14 -2.85
N ILE A 42 -5.70 -11.39 -2.79
CA ILE A 42 -5.17 -12.49 -3.63
C ILE A 42 -5.41 -12.19 -5.11
N LEU A 43 -6.61 -11.76 -5.47
CA LEU A 43 -6.96 -11.47 -6.85
C LEU A 43 -6.18 -10.27 -7.41
N GLN A 44 -6.02 -9.21 -6.62
CA GLN A 44 -5.17 -8.06 -6.98
C GLN A 44 -3.72 -8.49 -7.19
N TYR A 45 -3.18 -9.32 -6.29
CA TYR A 45 -1.83 -9.86 -6.43
C TYR A 45 -1.66 -10.67 -7.73
N LEU A 46 -2.63 -11.52 -8.04
CA LEU A 46 -2.61 -12.32 -9.26
C LEU A 46 -2.69 -11.43 -10.51
N THR A 47 -3.54 -10.40 -10.52
CA THR A 47 -3.64 -9.49 -11.68
C THR A 47 -2.34 -8.73 -11.93
N ASP A 48 -1.67 -8.26 -10.88
CA ASP A 48 -0.37 -7.57 -10.99
C ASP A 48 0.78 -8.51 -11.41
N LEU A 49 0.73 -9.78 -11.02
CA LEU A 49 1.69 -10.76 -11.53
C LEU A 49 1.51 -10.99 -13.03
N PHE A 50 0.25 -11.08 -13.47
CA PHE A 50 -0.08 -11.36 -14.87
C PHE A 50 0.12 -10.14 -15.76
N ASP A 51 -0.15 -8.91 -15.32
CA ASP A 51 0.04 -7.72 -16.15
C ASP A 51 1.52 -7.54 -16.55
N GLY A 52 2.44 -7.77 -15.62
CA GLY A 52 3.88 -7.70 -15.85
C GLY A 52 4.38 -8.85 -16.70
N ALA A 53 3.85 -10.07 -16.50
CA ALA A 53 4.21 -11.22 -17.32
C ALA A 53 3.71 -11.07 -18.77
N VAL A 54 2.47 -10.63 -18.95
CA VAL A 54 1.86 -10.40 -20.28
C VAL A 54 2.53 -9.22 -20.98
N GLY A 55 2.83 -8.13 -20.26
CA GLY A 55 3.53 -6.96 -20.79
C GLY A 55 4.92 -7.32 -21.33
N ARG A 56 5.68 -8.16 -20.61
CA ARG A 56 6.97 -8.69 -21.08
C ARG A 56 6.84 -9.66 -22.24
N ALA A 57 5.87 -10.58 -22.19
CA ALA A 57 5.70 -11.61 -23.21
C ALA A 57 5.19 -11.07 -24.55
N ARG A 58 4.40 -9.99 -24.54
CA ARG A 58 3.74 -9.46 -25.75
C ARG A 58 4.36 -8.17 -26.29
N ASN A 59 5.36 -7.62 -25.62
CA ASN A 59 5.96 -6.32 -25.95
C ASN A 59 4.92 -5.18 -26.06
N THR A 60 3.79 -5.31 -25.35
CA THR A 60 2.69 -4.33 -25.25
C THR A 60 2.79 -3.49 -23.98
N GLY A 61 3.95 -3.50 -23.31
CA GLY A 61 4.18 -2.78 -22.06
C GLY A 61 4.02 -1.27 -22.26
N LEU A 62 2.91 -0.71 -21.79
CA LEU A 62 2.69 0.73 -21.80
C LEU A 62 3.57 1.37 -20.71
N VAL A 63 4.69 1.96 -21.09
CA VAL A 63 5.69 2.47 -20.12
C VAL A 63 5.12 3.59 -19.23
N LYS A 64 4.56 4.65 -19.82
CA LYS A 64 4.06 5.81 -19.06
C LYS A 64 2.71 5.54 -18.41
N TRP A 65 1.79 4.95 -19.17
CA TRP A 65 0.43 4.68 -18.70
C TRP A 65 0.42 3.57 -17.66
N GLY A 66 1.16 2.48 -17.87
CA GLY A 66 1.28 1.39 -16.90
C GLY A 66 1.87 1.90 -15.60
N PHE A 67 3.03 2.57 -15.64
CA PHE A 67 3.61 3.20 -14.46
C PHE A 67 2.60 4.08 -13.70
N TYR A 68 1.90 4.99 -14.38
CA TYR A 68 0.92 5.86 -13.71
C TYR A 68 -0.25 5.07 -13.11
N MET A 69 -0.85 4.18 -13.90
CA MET A 69 -2.09 3.51 -13.51
C MET A 69 -1.85 2.45 -12.44
N ASP A 70 -0.76 1.67 -12.53
CA ASP A 70 -0.40 0.67 -11.54
C ASP A 70 -0.24 1.34 -10.16
N HIS A 71 0.59 2.40 -10.08
CA HIS A 71 0.81 3.08 -8.80
C HIS A 71 -0.43 3.79 -8.26
N PHE A 72 -1.23 4.40 -9.12
CA PHE A 72 -2.44 5.11 -8.69
C PHE A 72 -3.53 4.13 -8.22
N LEU A 73 -3.72 3.01 -8.92
CA LEU A 73 -4.68 2.00 -8.53
C LEU A 73 -4.23 1.23 -7.29
N ASP A 74 -2.93 0.98 -7.11
CA ASP A 74 -2.38 0.42 -5.88
C ASP A 74 -2.66 1.34 -4.67
N TYR A 75 -2.50 2.65 -4.87
CA TYR A 75 -2.88 3.64 -3.86
C TYR A 75 -4.38 3.61 -3.54
N LEU A 76 -5.24 3.52 -4.55
CA LEU A 76 -6.70 3.41 -4.32
C LEU A 76 -7.08 2.10 -3.61
N PHE A 77 -6.43 0.99 -3.97
CA PHE A 77 -6.64 -0.30 -3.32
C PHE A 77 -6.21 -0.23 -1.85
N GLN A 78 -5.05 0.37 -1.57
CA GLN A 78 -4.59 0.64 -0.20
C GLN A 78 -5.57 1.51 0.58
N CYS A 79 -6.08 2.59 -0.02
CA CYS A 79 -7.14 3.41 0.59
C CYS A 79 -8.36 2.54 0.93
N GLY A 80 -8.78 1.69 0.00
CA GLY A 80 -9.89 0.77 0.16
C GLY A 80 -9.69 -0.19 1.34
N LEU A 81 -8.49 -0.76 1.50
CA LEU A 81 -8.14 -1.61 2.63
C LEU A 81 -8.27 -0.85 3.96
N ILE A 82 -7.70 0.35 4.06
CA ILE A 82 -7.76 1.16 5.29
C ILE A 82 -9.22 1.50 5.65
N VAL A 83 -10.02 1.88 4.66
CA VAL A 83 -11.45 2.13 4.84
C VAL A 83 -12.17 0.85 5.27
N ALA A 84 -11.86 -0.31 4.70
CA ALA A 84 -12.44 -1.58 5.11
C ALA A 84 -12.15 -1.90 6.58
N TYR A 85 -10.91 -1.73 7.05
CA TYR A 85 -10.58 -1.89 8.47
C TYR A 85 -11.32 -0.88 9.36
N ALA A 86 -11.43 0.37 8.91
CA ALA A 86 -12.16 1.40 9.64
C ALA A 86 -13.67 1.09 9.75
N LEU A 87 -14.27 0.50 8.70
CA LEU A 87 -15.69 0.13 8.68
C LEU A 87 -16.02 -1.01 9.64
N ILE A 88 -15.10 -1.96 9.85
CA ILE A 88 -15.33 -3.08 10.76
C ILE A 88 -14.96 -2.76 12.21
N ALA A 89 -14.21 -1.67 12.45
CA ALA A 89 -13.85 -1.25 13.80
C ALA A 89 -15.10 -0.90 14.64
N GLN A 90 -15.06 -1.25 15.93
CA GLN A 90 -16.17 -0.95 16.84
C GLN A 90 -16.24 0.56 17.10
N THR A 91 -17.44 1.15 17.01
CA THR A 91 -17.64 2.59 17.21
C THR A 91 -17.19 3.07 18.59
N GLU A 92 -17.35 2.23 19.63
CA GLU A 92 -16.97 2.54 21.01
C GLU A 92 -15.46 2.74 21.20
N GLN A 93 -14.63 2.16 20.32
CA GLN A 93 -13.17 2.28 20.40
C GLN A 93 -12.65 3.63 19.87
N ASN A 94 -13.49 4.42 19.19
CA ASN A 94 -13.16 5.76 18.68
C ASN A 94 -11.83 5.82 17.88
N LEU A 95 -11.66 4.90 16.94
CA LEU A 95 -10.40 4.74 16.18
C LEU A 95 -10.32 5.57 14.89
N TYR A 96 -11.31 6.42 14.61
CA TYR A 96 -11.41 7.16 13.34
C TYR A 96 -10.16 7.99 13.01
N TRP A 97 -9.62 8.72 13.99
CA TRP A 97 -8.40 9.51 13.80
C TRP A 97 -7.14 8.66 13.59
N TRP A 98 -7.10 7.45 14.15
CA TRP A 98 -6.00 6.54 13.93
C TRP A 98 -6.01 5.98 12.51
N PHE A 99 -7.18 5.59 11.99
CA PHE A 99 -7.29 5.16 10.58
C PHE A 99 -7.00 6.31 9.61
N PHE A 100 -7.45 7.53 9.91
CA PHE A 100 -7.07 8.72 9.15
C PHE A 100 -5.54 8.95 9.19
N GLY A 101 -4.92 8.80 10.36
CA GLY A 101 -3.48 8.88 10.53
C GLY A 101 -2.75 7.82 9.73
N ILE A 102 -3.19 6.56 9.75
CA ILE A 102 -2.63 5.47 8.93
C ILE A 102 -2.72 5.82 7.45
N LEU A 103 -3.87 6.31 6.97
CA LEU A 103 -4.04 6.76 5.59
C LEU A 103 -3.07 7.88 5.22
N ALA A 104 -2.93 8.91 6.07
CA ALA A 104 -2.00 10.00 5.84
C ALA A 104 -0.53 9.52 5.82
N LEU A 105 -0.16 8.64 6.75
CA LEU A 105 1.18 8.07 6.85
C LEU A 105 1.53 7.22 5.64
N THR A 106 0.66 6.26 5.25
CA THR A 106 0.90 5.41 4.07
C THR A 106 0.92 6.22 2.76
N SER A 107 0.10 7.27 2.66
CA SER A 107 0.19 8.25 1.56
C SER A 107 1.55 8.97 1.56
N GLY A 108 2.07 9.31 2.74
CA GLY A 108 3.39 9.90 2.91
C GLY A 108 4.53 9.03 2.38
N TYR A 109 4.46 7.70 2.55
CA TYR A 109 5.43 6.78 1.93
C TYR A 109 5.41 6.87 0.40
N MET A 110 4.24 6.93 -0.20
CA MET A 110 4.09 7.08 -1.65
C MET A 110 4.68 8.43 -2.13
N VAL A 111 4.35 9.52 -1.44
CA VAL A 111 4.90 10.85 -1.73
C VAL A 111 6.43 10.85 -1.65
N ASN A 112 7.01 10.26 -0.59
CA ASN A 112 8.45 10.13 -0.45
C ASN A 112 9.07 9.34 -1.61
N SER A 113 8.44 8.22 -2.02
CA SER A 113 8.91 7.41 -3.15
C SER A 113 8.94 8.22 -4.45
N PHE A 114 7.88 8.96 -4.76
CA PHE A 114 7.82 9.79 -5.97
C PHE A 114 8.79 10.97 -5.96
N LEU A 115 8.93 11.67 -4.83
CA LEU A 115 9.91 12.76 -4.71
C LEU A 115 11.33 12.24 -4.87
N ARG A 116 11.66 11.10 -4.25
CA ARG A 116 12.97 10.47 -4.38
C ARG A 116 13.22 9.99 -5.80
N PHE A 117 12.23 9.38 -6.45
CA PHE A 117 12.33 8.99 -7.86
C PHE A 117 12.56 10.22 -8.76
N ALA A 118 11.80 11.29 -8.58
CA ALA A 118 11.97 12.52 -9.36
C ALA A 118 13.35 13.18 -9.15
N ALA A 119 13.90 13.09 -7.94
CA ALA A 119 15.20 13.66 -7.60
C ALA A 119 16.40 12.80 -8.06
N THR A 120 16.23 11.48 -8.19
CA THR A 120 17.36 10.54 -8.43
C THR A 120 17.26 9.73 -9.71
N ASN A 121 16.08 9.66 -10.34
CA ASN A 121 15.70 8.66 -11.35
C ASN A 121 15.88 7.18 -10.90
N GLU A 122 16.11 6.94 -9.60
CA GLU A 122 16.23 5.59 -9.04
C GLU A 122 14.95 5.21 -8.30
N PHE A 123 14.21 4.25 -8.83
CA PHE A 123 13.04 3.71 -8.14
C PHE A 123 13.47 2.62 -7.15
N GLU A 124 13.22 2.84 -5.86
CA GLU A 124 13.45 1.83 -4.81
C GLU A 124 12.15 1.07 -4.54
N ILE A 125 12.16 -0.22 -4.86
CA ILE A 125 11.01 -1.12 -4.66
C ILE A 125 10.99 -1.68 -3.23
N TYR A 126 12.15 -1.79 -2.59
CA TYR A 126 12.30 -2.37 -1.25
C TYR A 126 12.73 -1.31 -0.25
N PHE A 127 11.97 -1.20 0.83
CA PHE A 127 12.34 -0.39 1.98
C PHE A 127 12.50 -1.32 3.19
N PHE A 128 13.68 -1.28 3.82
CA PHE A 128 14.03 -2.15 4.95
C PHE A 128 13.90 -3.67 4.68
N GLY A 129 14.04 -4.10 3.41
CA GLY A 129 13.86 -5.49 3.00
C GLY A 129 12.40 -5.94 2.91
N ILE A 130 11.45 -5.01 3.07
CA ILE A 130 10.02 -5.24 2.90
C ILE A 130 9.63 -4.73 1.51
N GLY A 131 9.06 -5.63 0.71
CA GLY A 131 8.50 -5.32 -0.60
C GLY A 131 6.98 -5.51 -0.64
N PRO A 132 6.37 -5.39 -1.83
CA PRO A 132 4.93 -5.52 -2.02
C PRO A 132 4.38 -6.92 -1.64
N THR A 133 5.17 -7.97 -1.87
CA THR A 133 4.76 -9.35 -1.58
C THR A 133 4.65 -9.61 -0.08
N GLU A 134 5.63 -9.13 0.70
CA GLU A 134 5.63 -9.29 2.16
C GLU A 134 4.45 -8.55 2.80
N ILE A 135 4.12 -7.36 2.29
CA ILE A 135 2.96 -6.57 2.75
C ILE A 135 1.64 -7.31 2.47
N ARG A 136 1.51 -7.93 1.30
CA ARG A 136 0.32 -8.74 0.95
C ARG A 136 0.16 -9.94 1.88
N ILE A 137 1.24 -10.68 2.14
CA ILE A 137 1.25 -11.81 3.07
C ILE A 137 0.87 -11.35 4.48
N TYR A 138 1.41 -10.21 4.91
CA TYR A 138 1.04 -9.59 6.19
C TYR A 138 -0.46 -9.32 6.29
N PHE A 139 -1.08 -8.68 5.29
CA PHE A 139 -2.52 -8.41 5.33
C PHE A 139 -3.38 -9.68 5.27
N LEU A 140 -2.96 -10.70 4.53
CA LEU A 140 -3.66 -11.99 4.51
C LEU A 140 -3.61 -12.68 5.88
N ALA A 141 -2.45 -12.67 6.53
CA ALA A 141 -2.29 -13.20 7.88
C ALA A 141 -3.10 -12.38 8.90
N LEU A 142 -3.06 -11.04 8.80
CA LEU A 142 -3.83 -10.14 9.67
C LEU A 142 -5.33 -10.40 9.55
N ASN A 143 -5.86 -10.54 8.33
CA ASN A 143 -7.26 -10.89 8.11
C ASN A 143 -7.62 -12.23 8.75
N ALA A 144 -6.78 -13.26 8.56
CA ALA A 144 -7.02 -14.57 9.16
C ALA A 144 -7.03 -14.50 10.69
N VAL A 145 -6.12 -13.74 11.30
CA VAL A 145 -6.09 -13.50 12.74
C VAL A 145 -7.37 -12.79 13.21
N ILE A 146 -7.80 -11.73 12.52
CA ILE A 146 -9.03 -11.00 12.89
C ILE A 146 -10.25 -11.90 12.78
N ILE A 147 -10.35 -12.72 11.73
CA ILE A 147 -11.54 -13.55 11.51
C ILE A 147 -11.59 -14.73 12.47
N ILE A 148 -10.44 -15.36 12.77
CA ILE A 148 -10.38 -16.62 13.53
C ILE A 148 -10.13 -16.38 15.02
N LEU A 149 -9.25 -15.45 15.37
CA LEU A 149 -8.75 -15.25 16.74
C LEU A 149 -9.36 -14.03 17.45
N ASP A 150 -9.69 -12.98 16.70
CA ASP A 150 -10.31 -11.76 17.25
C ASP A 150 -11.60 -11.36 16.49
N PRO A 151 -12.61 -12.26 16.40
CA PRO A 151 -13.85 -11.99 15.66
C PRO A 151 -14.68 -10.88 16.30
N ALA A 152 -14.37 -10.48 17.54
CA ALA A 152 -14.96 -9.33 18.20
C ALA A 152 -14.24 -8.02 17.85
N ARG A 153 -12.97 -8.06 17.43
CA ARG A 153 -12.09 -6.91 17.15
C ARG A 153 -11.70 -6.14 18.41
N GLU A 154 -11.51 -6.85 19.52
CA GLU A 154 -11.09 -6.25 20.79
C GLU A 154 -9.66 -5.69 20.71
N TRP A 155 -8.80 -6.35 19.93
CA TRP A 155 -7.38 -5.99 19.81
C TRP A 155 -7.16 -4.71 18.99
N PHE A 156 -8.17 -4.23 18.25
CA PHE A 156 -8.08 -3.00 17.46
C PHE A 156 -7.73 -1.78 18.32
N SER A 157 -8.26 -1.72 19.55
CA SER A 157 -8.04 -0.63 20.51
C SER A 157 -6.56 -0.36 20.80
N ILE A 158 -5.71 -1.39 20.75
CA ILE A 158 -4.26 -1.28 20.99
C ILE A 158 -3.49 -1.44 19.66
N GLY A 159 -3.93 -2.36 18.81
CA GLY A 159 -3.23 -2.71 17.57
C GLY A 159 -3.21 -1.57 16.56
N VAL A 160 -4.33 -0.87 16.35
CA VAL A 160 -4.43 0.22 15.36
C VAL A 160 -3.56 1.41 15.75
N PRO A 161 -3.60 1.94 16.99
CA PRO A 161 -2.66 2.98 17.43
C PRO A 161 -1.20 2.57 17.34
N THR A 162 -0.87 1.34 17.78
CA THR A 162 0.50 0.82 17.72
C THR A 162 1.01 0.76 16.28
N TYR A 163 0.19 0.25 15.37
CA TYR A 163 0.51 0.20 13.94
C TYR A 163 0.73 1.59 13.35
N ALA A 164 -0.12 2.57 13.69
CA ALA A 164 0.06 3.95 13.27
C ALA A 164 1.38 4.55 13.76
N CYS A 165 1.73 4.33 15.03
CA CYS A 165 3.01 4.79 15.60
C CYS A 165 4.21 4.14 14.90
N LEU A 166 4.15 2.84 14.61
CA LEU A 166 5.21 2.13 13.86
C LEU A 166 5.37 2.69 12.44
N LEU A 167 4.25 2.94 11.74
CA LEU A 167 4.27 3.57 10.42
C LEU A 167 4.87 4.98 10.47
N GLY A 168 4.52 5.77 11.49
CA GLY A 168 5.04 7.12 11.69
C GLY A 168 6.55 7.12 11.94
N PHE A 169 7.02 6.26 12.83
CA PHE A 169 8.45 6.08 13.07
C PHE A 169 9.18 5.63 11.80
N GLY A 170 8.65 4.63 11.09
CA GLY A 170 9.23 4.15 9.84
C GLY A 170 9.33 5.25 8.78
N LEU A 171 8.33 6.14 8.69
CA LEU A 171 8.31 7.22 7.71
C LEU A 171 9.38 8.25 8.05
N VAL A 172 9.51 8.62 9.33
CA VAL A 172 10.59 9.52 9.79
C VAL A 172 11.96 8.95 9.43
N VAL A 173 12.20 7.66 9.70
CA VAL A 173 13.49 7.02 9.36
C VAL A 173 13.70 6.98 7.85
N LEU A 174 12.66 6.67 7.06
CA LEU A 174 12.73 6.64 5.61
C LEU A 174 13.05 8.02 5.01
N THR A 175 12.35 9.05 5.47
CA THR A 175 12.59 10.43 5.05
C THR A 175 13.98 10.89 5.45
N TRP A 176 14.45 10.56 6.65
CA TRP A 176 15.81 10.88 7.08
C TRP A 176 16.88 10.26 6.18
N LYS A 177 16.72 8.96 5.84
CA LYS A 177 17.62 8.28 4.90
C LYS A 177 17.58 8.90 3.51
N SER A 178 16.37 9.22 3.02
CA SER A 178 16.17 9.84 1.70
C SER A 178 16.84 11.21 1.64
N HIS A 179 16.62 12.04 2.66
CA HIS A 179 17.28 13.34 2.83
C HIS A 179 18.81 13.21 2.86
N ALA A 180 19.35 12.33 3.70
CA ALA A 180 20.79 12.18 3.85
C ALA A 180 21.46 11.72 2.54
N LYS A 181 20.81 10.81 1.78
CA LYS A 181 21.30 10.35 0.48
C LYS A 181 21.32 11.49 -0.54
N LEU A 182 20.24 12.25 -0.66
CA LEU A 182 20.14 13.38 -1.58
C LEU A 182 21.18 14.46 -1.27
N TRP A 183 21.32 14.81 0.01
CA TRP A 183 22.34 15.76 0.47
C TRP A 183 23.76 15.33 0.07
N ALA A 184 24.09 14.04 0.25
CA ALA A 184 25.40 13.51 -0.13
C ALA A 184 25.67 13.60 -1.63
N ILE A 185 24.65 13.36 -2.47
CA ILE A 185 24.73 13.50 -3.93
C ILE A 185 25.06 14.95 -4.30
N ASP A 186 24.32 15.91 -3.76
CA ASP A 186 24.51 17.33 -4.07
C ASP A 186 25.86 17.86 -3.58
N MET A 187 26.27 17.48 -2.37
CA MET A 187 27.57 17.90 -1.83
C MET A 187 28.72 17.34 -2.65
N LYS A 188 28.63 16.09 -3.12
CA LYS A 188 29.65 15.51 -4.00
C LYS A 188 29.77 16.30 -5.31
N ALA A 189 28.65 16.59 -5.97
CA ALA A 189 28.64 17.37 -7.21
C ALA A 189 29.22 18.79 -7.00
N LYS A 190 28.92 19.42 -5.87
CA LYS A 190 29.47 20.74 -5.52
C LYS A 190 30.99 20.70 -5.33
N HIS A 191 31.52 19.66 -4.71
CA HIS A 191 32.97 19.50 -4.53
C HIS A 191 33.71 19.26 -5.84
N GLU A 192 33.12 18.47 -6.75
CA GLU A 192 33.69 18.22 -8.09
C GLU A 192 33.75 19.51 -8.91
N ASN A 193 32.66 20.29 -8.96
CA ASN A 193 32.61 21.55 -9.70
C ASN A 193 33.58 22.63 -9.18
N ASN A 194 33.91 22.62 -7.89
CA ASN A 194 34.85 23.58 -7.30
C ASN A 194 36.33 23.21 -7.52
N ASN A 195 36.63 21.95 -7.89
CA ASN A 195 37.99 21.51 -8.17
C ASN A 195 38.37 21.67 -9.65
N ASP A 196 37.38 21.79 -10.55
CA ASP A 196 37.56 21.93 -11.99
C ASP A 196 37.55 23.40 -12.49
N GLY A 197 37.34 24.38 -11.60
CA GLY A 197 37.33 25.82 -11.90
C GLY A 197 38.48 26.57 -11.22
#